data_AF-A0A1G8ITN2-F1
#
_entry.id   AF-A0A1G8ITN2-F1
#
_cell.length_a   1.000
_cell.length_b   1.000
_cell.length_c   1.000
_cell.angle_alpha   90.00
_cell.angle_beta   90.00
_cell.angle_gamma   90.00
#
_symmetry.space_group_name_H-M   'P 1'
#
loop_
_entity.id
_entity.type
_entity.pdbx_description
1 polymer ?
#
loop_
_entity_poly.entity_id
_entity_poly.type
_entity_poly.pdbx_seq_one_letter_code
_entity_poly.pdbx_strand_id
1 'polypeptide(L)'
;MKRITWDQFFMAQSHLLALRSTCTRLAVGATIVRDRRIMAGGYNGSISGGDHCIDKGCYVVDGHCVRTIHAEMNALLQCAKYGVSVNGADMYVSHFPCLQCSKSIIQAGIARLYYAADYKNHAYAIELFEQAGVEVVQVIFDERKIDFLSAEKAGLYMEMLETLREKGGTEEELAHYTERVNALFGEVEV
;
A
#
# COMPACT_ATOMS: atom_id res chain seq x y z
N MET A 1 -5.37 -22.63 6.16
CA MET A 1 -4.94 -21.21 6.22
C MET A 1 -3.43 -21.12 6.02
N LYS A 2 -2.97 -20.58 4.88
CA LYS A 2 -1.55 -20.35 4.60
C LYS A 2 -1.13 -19.02 5.22
N ARG A 3 -0.10 -19.03 6.07
CA ARG A 3 0.40 -17.82 6.73
C ARG A 3 1.09 -16.91 5.70
N ILE A 4 0.74 -15.62 5.67
CA ILE A 4 1.41 -14.63 4.83
C ILE A 4 2.88 -14.42 5.27
N THR A 5 3.74 -14.03 4.33
CA THR A 5 5.14 -13.69 4.63
C THR A 5 5.23 -12.39 5.41
N TRP A 6 6.40 -12.10 5.97
CA TRP A 6 6.64 -10.83 6.66
C TRP A 6 6.48 -9.62 5.74
N ASP A 7 7.02 -9.70 4.52
CA ASP A 7 6.91 -8.59 3.57
C ASP A 7 5.46 -8.32 3.19
N GLN A 8 4.66 -9.38 2.97
CA GLN A 8 3.23 -9.26 2.72
C GLN A 8 2.50 -8.66 3.93
N PHE A 9 2.87 -9.06 5.16
CA PHE A 9 2.29 -8.49 6.38
C PHE A 9 2.61 -7.00 6.53
N PHE A 10 3.85 -6.56 6.34
CA PHE A 10 4.20 -5.14 6.49
C PHE A 10 3.70 -4.29 5.31
N MET A 11 3.61 -4.87 4.11
CA MET A 11 2.98 -4.20 2.98
C MET A 11 1.48 -4.04 3.21
N ALA A 12 0.80 -5.06 3.73
CA ALA A 12 -0.59 -4.98 4.16
C ALA A 12 -0.86 -3.84 5.13
N GLN A 13 0.00 -3.69 6.14
CA GLN A 13 -0.11 -2.59 7.10
C GLN A 13 0.03 -1.23 6.42
N SER A 14 0.89 -1.12 5.42
CA SER A 14 1.06 0.11 4.63
C SER A 14 -0.18 0.42 3.78
N HIS A 15 -0.81 -0.58 3.15
CA HIS A 15 -2.08 -0.40 2.45
C HIS A 15 -3.23 -0.06 3.42
N LEU A 16 -3.29 -0.69 4.59
CA LEU A 16 -4.26 -0.38 5.65
C LEU A 16 -4.14 1.08 6.12
N LEU A 17 -2.92 1.57 6.31
CA LEU A 17 -2.66 2.97 6.65
C LEU A 17 -3.11 3.92 5.53
N ALA A 18 -2.89 3.54 4.26
CA ALA A 18 -3.30 4.33 3.10
C ALA A 18 -4.82 4.61 3.08
N LEU A 19 -5.66 3.73 3.65
CA LEU A 19 -7.11 3.95 3.76
C LEU A 19 -7.48 5.19 4.59
N ARG A 20 -6.56 5.72 5.39
CA ARG A 20 -6.75 6.98 6.13
C ARG A 20 -6.27 8.22 5.37
N SER A 21 -5.72 8.05 4.17
CA SER A 21 -5.31 9.17 3.33
C SER A 21 -6.46 10.14 3.10
N THR A 22 -6.11 11.43 3.09
CA THR A 22 -7.07 12.49 2.78
C THR A 22 -6.74 13.19 1.46
N CYS A 23 -5.83 12.63 0.66
CA CYS A 23 -5.53 13.11 -0.68
C CYS A 23 -6.38 12.37 -1.71
N THR A 24 -7.12 13.11 -2.54
CA THR A 24 -7.96 12.51 -3.58
C THR A 24 -7.20 12.11 -4.84
N ARG A 25 -5.90 12.46 -4.94
CA ARG A 25 -5.05 12.13 -6.10
C ARG A 25 -4.35 10.78 -5.98
N LEU A 26 -3.94 10.43 -4.77
CA LEU A 26 -3.23 9.18 -4.49
C LEU A 26 -3.30 8.91 -2.98
N ALA A 27 -3.74 7.71 -2.60
CA ALA A 27 -3.69 7.25 -1.22
C ALA A 27 -2.40 6.46 -1.01
N VAL A 28 -1.54 6.95 -0.11
CA VAL A 28 -0.25 6.32 0.21
C VAL A 28 -0.19 6.06 1.69
N GLY A 29 0.27 4.88 2.06
CA GLY A 29 0.67 4.53 3.42
C GLY A 29 2.10 3.99 3.46
N ALA A 30 2.74 4.15 4.61
CA ALA A 30 4.11 3.74 4.88
C ALA A 30 4.23 3.19 6.31
N THR A 31 5.04 2.14 6.48
CA THR A 31 5.32 1.50 7.78
C THR A 31 6.83 1.38 7.96
N ILE A 32 7.35 1.81 9.12
CA ILE A 32 8.76 1.60 9.50
C ILE A 32 8.84 0.43 10.46
N VAL A 33 9.77 -0.49 10.22
CA VAL A 33 9.91 -1.76 10.92
C VAL A 33 11.38 -1.96 11.33
N ARG A 34 11.61 -2.50 12.52
CA ARG A 34 12.92 -3.03 12.94
C ARG A 34 12.73 -4.35 13.67
N ASP A 35 13.56 -5.35 13.38
CA ASP A 35 13.49 -6.67 14.00
C ASP A 35 12.08 -7.30 13.93
N ARG A 36 11.41 -7.10 12.79
CA ARG A 36 10.02 -7.52 12.53
C ARG A 36 8.99 -6.91 13.50
N ARG A 37 9.30 -5.76 14.09
CA ARG A 37 8.40 -4.98 14.95
C ARG A 37 8.13 -3.63 14.29
N ILE A 38 6.85 -3.27 14.23
CA ILE A 38 6.41 -1.98 13.71
C ILE A 38 6.85 -0.89 14.70
N MET A 39 7.50 0.15 14.19
CA MET A 39 7.94 1.30 14.98
C MET A 39 7.05 2.52 14.76
N ALA A 40 6.70 2.78 13.50
CA ALA A 40 5.87 3.91 13.13
C ALA A 40 5.09 3.62 11.84
N GLY A 41 4.02 4.37 11.64
CA GLY A 41 3.23 4.34 10.43
C GLY A 41 2.89 5.76 9.98
N GLY A 42 2.64 5.94 8.70
CA GLY A 42 2.23 7.20 8.12
C GLY A 42 1.31 6.98 6.94
N TYR A 43 0.46 7.97 6.68
CA TYR A 43 -0.32 8.08 5.45
C TYR A 43 -0.24 9.52 4.96
N ASN A 44 -0.45 9.75 3.68
CA ASN A 44 -0.39 11.12 3.16
C ASN A 44 -1.64 11.92 3.56
N GLY A 45 -1.42 13.07 4.20
CA GLY A 45 -2.49 13.90 4.76
C GLY A 45 -2.00 15.29 5.13
N SER A 46 -2.94 16.21 5.39
CA SER A 46 -2.60 17.56 5.83
C SER A 46 -1.89 17.56 7.19
N ILE A 47 -1.28 18.69 7.54
CA ILE A 47 -0.80 18.91 8.91
C ILE A 47 -1.94 18.72 9.92
N SER A 48 -1.59 18.32 11.14
CA SER A 48 -2.57 18.21 12.23
C SER A 48 -3.28 19.55 12.46
N GLY A 49 -4.61 19.53 12.40
CA GLY A 49 -5.46 20.73 12.57
C GLY A 49 -5.59 21.61 11.32
N GLY A 50 -4.97 21.25 10.20
CA GLY A 50 -5.12 21.95 8.93
C GLY A 50 -6.27 21.42 8.07
N ASP A 51 -6.60 22.14 7.01
CA ASP A 51 -7.56 21.72 5.99
C ASP A 51 -7.09 20.46 5.26
N HIS A 52 -7.97 19.47 5.07
CA HIS A 52 -7.69 18.27 4.28
C HIS A 52 -8.10 18.41 2.81
N CYS A 53 -7.51 17.60 1.91
CA CYS A 53 -7.90 17.67 0.49
C CYS A 53 -9.33 17.17 0.25
N ILE A 54 -9.82 16.24 1.07
CA ILE A 54 -11.22 15.80 1.01
C ILE A 54 -12.22 16.93 1.29
N ASP A 55 -11.82 17.95 2.05
CA ASP A 55 -12.70 19.06 2.44
C ASP A 55 -12.53 20.29 1.53
N LYS A 56 -11.29 20.59 1.11
CA LYS A 56 -10.93 21.83 0.40
C LYS A 56 -10.34 21.61 -1.00
N GLY A 57 -10.29 20.36 -1.45
CA GLY A 57 -9.56 19.98 -2.65
C GLY A 57 -8.04 19.98 -2.45
N CYS A 58 -7.34 19.32 -3.37
CA CYS A 58 -5.87 19.34 -3.40
C CYS A 58 -5.37 20.76 -3.67
N TYR A 59 -4.38 21.20 -2.90
CA TYR A 59 -3.63 22.41 -3.22
C TYR A 59 -2.47 22.03 -4.12
N VAL A 60 -2.56 22.37 -5.41
CA VAL A 60 -1.62 21.90 -6.44
C VAL A 60 -0.69 23.02 -6.89
N VAL A 61 0.61 22.74 -6.85
CA VAL A 61 1.69 23.59 -7.38
C VAL A 61 2.54 22.72 -8.29
N ASP A 62 2.80 23.18 -9.52
CA ASP A 62 3.59 22.45 -10.53
C ASP A 62 3.15 21.00 -10.77
N GLY A 63 1.84 20.75 -10.71
CA GLY A 63 1.26 19.41 -10.89
C GLY A 63 1.36 18.49 -9.66
N HIS A 64 1.94 18.95 -8.55
CA HIS A 64 2.07 18.22 -7.30
C HIS A 64 1.14 18.77 -6.22
N CYS A 65 0.50 17.89 -5.45
CA CYS A 65 -0.27 18.31 -4.28
C CYS A 65 0.71 18.66 -3.15
N VAL A 66 0.70 19.92 -2.70
CA VAL A 66 1.58 20.41 -1.63
C VAL A 66 0.85 20.56 -0.29
N ARG A 67 -0.47 20.28 -0.24
CA ARG A 67 -1.25 20.29 1.00
C ARG A 67 -0.83 19.18 1.96
N THR A 68 -0.44 18.04 1.41
CA THR A 68 -0.19 16.83 2.20
C THR A 68 1.27 16.65 2.54
N ILE A 69 1.55 16.30 3.79
CA ILE A 69 2.76 15.57 4.16
C ILE A 69 2.62 14.15 3.59
N HIS A 70 3.66 13.65 2.95
CA HIS A 70 3.70 12.31 2.38
C HIS A 70 3.75 11.22 3.45
N ALA A 71 3.37 9.99 3.11
CA ALA A 71 3.25 8.90 4.07
C ALA A 71 4.59 8.55 4.71
N GLU A 72 5.64 8.48 3.91
CA GLU A 72 7.02 8.21 4.29
C GLU A 72 7.51 9.26 5.30
N MET A 73 7.23 10.53 5.00
CA MET A 73 7.58 11.64 5.88
C MET A 73 6.78 11.59 7.17
N ASN A 74 5.48 11.30 7.14
CA ASN A 74 4.69 11.17 8.36
C ASN A 74 5.21 10.03 9.26
N ALA A 75 5.64 8.91 8.68
CA ALA A 75 6.25 7.82 9.45
C ALA A 75 7.59 8.23 10.08
N LEU A 76 8.46 8.92 9.34
CA LEU A 76 9.72 9.47 9.86
C LEU A 76 9.50 10.54 10.93
N LEU A 77 8.55 11.46 10.72
CA LEU A 77 8.19 12.52 11.65
C LEU A 77 7.62 11.97 12.95
N GLN A 78 6.85 10.87 12.91
CA GLN A 78 6.39 10.18 14.11
C GLN A 78 7.60 9.70 14.94
N CYS A 79 8.57 9.02 14.31
CA CYS A 79 9.79 8.60 14.99
C CYS A 79 10.57 9.77 15.58
N ALA A 80 10.74 10.85 14.81
CA ALA A 80 11.42 12.07 15.28
C ALA A 80 10.70 12.69 16.48
N LYS A 81 9.37 12.80 16.43
CA LYS A 81 8.54 13.37 17.50
C LYS A 81 8.67 12.60 18.82
N TYR A 82 8.81 11.28 18.75
CA TYR A 82 8.89 10.41 19.93
C TYR A 82 10.31 9.96 20.28
N GLY A 83 11.34 10.48 19.61
CA GLY A 83 12.73 10.14 19.90
C GLY A 83 13.12 8.70 19.57
N VAL A 84 12.45 8.08 18.58
CA VAL A 84 12.73 6.71 18.13
C VAL A 84 13.72 6.76 16.97
N SER A 85 14.92 6.21 17.17
CA SER A 85 15.92 6.12 16.10
C SER A 85 15.42 5.18 14.99
N VAL A 86 15.54 5.60 13.73
CA VAL A 86 15.25 4.79 12.53
C VAL A 86 16.49 4.26 11.82
N ASN A 87 17.70 4.55 12.34
CA ASN A 87 18.94 4.06 11.75
C ASN A 87 18.98 2.52 11.70
N GLY A 88 19.24 1.94 10.52
CA GLY A 88 19.22 0.51 10.28
C GLY A 88 17.82 -0.13 10.24
N ALA A 89 16.73 0.66 10.25
CA ALA A 89 15.37 0.14 10.11
C ALA A 89 14.98 -0.06 8.64
N ASP A 90 13.87 -0.76 8.41
CA ASP A 90 13.28 -0.98 7.10
C ASP A 90 12.03 -0.12 6.94
N MET A 91 11.72 0.31 5.72
CA MET A 91 10.49 1.01 5.38
C MET A 91 9.70 0.27 4.31
N TYR A 92 8.41 0.07 4.53
CA TYR A 92 7.45 -0.44 3.56
C TYR A 92 6.56 0.71 3.11
N VAL A 93 6.34 0.87 1.81
CA VAL A 93 5.50 1.95 1.26
C VAL A 93 4.60 1.40 0.15
N SER A 94 3.32 1.76 0.15
CA SER A 94 2.39 1.33 -0.91
C SER A 94 2.81 1.76 -2.34
N HIS A 95 3.55 2.87 -2.47
CA HIS A 95 3.97 3.44 -3.74
C HIS A 95 5.44 3.86 -3.68
N PHE A 96 6.15 3.81 -4.80
CA PHE A 96 7.54 4.28 -4.86
C PHE A 96 7.64 5.75 -4.40
N PRO A 97 8.59 6.08 -3.50
CA PRO A 97 8.68 7.41 -2.91
C PRO A 97 9.07 8.49 -3.92
N CYS A 98 8.56 9.70 -3.73
CA CYS A 98 9.03 10.84 -4.50
C CYS A 98 10.49 11.19 -4.14
N LEU A 99 11.19 11.93 -5.00
CA LEU A 99 12.60 12.28 -4.81
C LEU A 99 12.92 12.87 -3.41
N GLN A 100 12.04 13.71 -2.86
CA GLN A 100 12.26 14.31 -1.54
C GLN A 100 12.09 13.29 -0.41
N CYS A 101 11.13 12.37 -0.54
CA CYS A 101 10.97 11.26 0.40
C CYS A 101 12.15 10.30 0.30
N SER A 102 12.61 9.96 -0.91
CA SER A 102 13.80 9.12 -1.12
C SER A 102 15.03 9.68 -0.43
N LYS A 103 15.34 10.96 -0.63
CA LYS A 103 16.45 11.65 0.06
C LYS A 103 16.30 11.58 1.58
N SER A 104 15.09 11.78 2.09
CA SER A 104 14.81 11.76 3.53
C SER A 104 14.95 10.36 4.12
N ILE A 105 14.48 9.33 3.41
CA ILE A 105 14.62 7.91 3.78
C ILE A 105 16.11 7.55 3.90
N ILE A 106 16.90 7.88 2.88
CA ILE A 106 18.35 7.65 2.84
C ILE A 106 19.02 8.37 4.03
N GLN A 107 18.79 9.68 4.16
CA GLN A 107 19.47 10.51 5.16
C GLN A 107 19.08 10.15 6.60
N ALA A 108 17.88 9.60 6.81
CA ALA A 108 17.43 9.12 8.11
C ALA A 108 18.11 7.80 8.54
N GLY A 109 18.80 7.12 7.61
CA GLY A 109 19.48 5.86 7.87
C GLY A 109 18.60 4.62 7.72
N ILE A 110 17.52 4.68 6.94
CA ILE A 110 16.78 3.46 6.56
C ILE A 110 17.69 2.57 5.74
N ALA A 111 17.79 1.29 6.11
CA ALA A 111 18.66 0.31 5.45
C ALA A 111 18.02 -0.28 4.19
N ARG A 112 16.71 -0.54 4.23
CA ARG A 112 15.99 -1.24 3.16
C ARG A 112 14.62 -0.60 2.94
N LEU A 113 14.29 -0.35 1.67
CA LEU A 113 13.01 0.18 1.21
C LEU A 113 12.26 -0.90 0.42
N TYR A 114 11.05 -1.23 0.87
CA TYR A 114 10.13 -2.12 0.19
C TYR A 114 8.96 -1.30 -0.35
N TYR A 115 8.58 -1.47 -1.62
CA TYR A 115 7.45 -0.76 -2.21
C TYR A 115 6.52 -1.65 -3.04
N ALA A 116 5.22 -1.36 -3.11
CA ALA A 116 4.28 -2.21 -3.87
C ALA A 116 4.10 -1.78 -5.32
N ALA A 117 3.77 -0.51 -5.56
CA ALA A 117 3.48 0.02 -6.89
C ALA A 117 4.49 1.07 -7.33
N ASP A 118 4.83 1.07 -8.62
CA ASP A 118 5.55 2.18 -9.24
C ASP A 118 4.72 3.45 -9.21
N TYR A 119 5.38 4.58 -9.00
CA TYR A 119 4.74 5.90 -9.03
C TYR A 119 5.68 6.94 -9.62
N LYS A 120 5.74 6.98 -10.97
CA LYS A 120 6.59 7.91 -11.74
C LYS A 120 8.02 7.94 -11.17
N ASN A 121 8.62 6.77 -10.98
CA ASN A 121 9.88 6.62 -10.26
C ASN A 121 10.93 7.55 -10.87
N HIS A 122 11.43 8.47 -10.07
CA HIS A 122 12.38 9.47 -10.54
C HIS A 122 13.75 8.83 -10.71
N ALA A 123 14.36 8.89 -11.90
CA ALA A 123 15.64 8.24 -12.19
C ALA A 123 16.74 8.60 -11.17
N TYR A 124 16.85 9.89 -10.82
CA TYR A 124 17.79 10.34 -9.80
C TYR A 124 17.50 9.78 -8.39
N ALA A 125 16.25 9.45 -8.05
CA ALA A 125 15.96 8.84 -6.76
C ALA A 125 16.50 7.40 -6.69
N ILE A 126 16.42 6.65 -7.80
CA ILE A 126 16.99 5.30 -7.93
C ILE A 126 18.51 5.37 -7.79
N GLU A 127 19.16 6.27 -8.53
CA GLU A 127 20.61 6.50 -8.44
C GLU A 127 21.05 6.83 -7.00
N LEU A 128 20.29 7.67 -6.28
CA LEU A 128 20.61 8.01 -4.90
C LEU A 128 20.51 6.81 -3.94
N PHE A 129 19.51 5.94 -4.11
CA PHE A 129 19.41 4.72 -3.29
C PHE A 129 20.60 3.78 -3.55
N GLU A 130 21.00 3.60 -4.81
CA GLU A 130 22.16 2.80 -5.19
C GLU A 130 23.46 3.38 -4.59
N GLN A 131 23.68 4.70 -4.74
CA GLN A 131 24.85 5.39 -4.17
C GLN A 131 24.93 5.28 -2.65
N ALA A 132 23.78 5.31 -1.97
CA ALA A 132 23.70 5.20 -0.52
C ALA A 132 23.79 3.74 0.00
N GLY A 133 23.75 2.74 -0.89
CA GLY A 133 23.73 1.33 -0.51
C GLY A 133 22.45 0.91 0.21
N VAL A 134 21.32 1.58 -0.06
CA VAL A 134 20.01 1.21 0.48
C VAL A 134 19.38 0.18 -0.44
N GLU A 135 19.01 -0.98 0.09
CA GLU A 135 18.34 -2.03 -0.70
C GLU A 135 16.93 -1.57 -1.07
N VAL A 136 16.55 -1.66 -2.34
CA VAL A 136 15.21 -1.30 -2.82
C VAL A 136 14.56 -2.51 -3.46
N VAL A 137 13.43 -2.96 -2.89
CA VAL A 137 12.74 -4.18 -3.30
C VAL A 137 11.28 -3.89 -3.61
N GLN A 138 10.84 -4.31 -4.80
CA GLN A 138 9.41 -4.29 -5.12
C GLN A 138 8.73 -5.53 -4.53
N VAL A 139 7.69 -5.33 -3.73
CA VAL A 139 6.87 -6.38 -3.13
C VAL A 139 5.49 -6.30 -3.76
N ILE A 140 5.23 -7.14 -4.76
CA ILE A 140 3.89 -7.24 -5.36
C ILE A 140 2.89 -7.64 -4.28
N PHE A 141 1.92 -6.77 -4.04
CA PHE A 141 0.90 -6.96 -3.02
C PHE A 141 -0.46 -7.19 -3.68
N ASP A 142 -1.03 -8.36 -3.42
CA ASP A 142 -2.37 -8.70 -3.87
C ASP A 142 -3.33 -8.48 -2.71
N GLU A 143 -4.09 -7.38 -2.77
CA GLU A 143 -5.03 -6.97 -1.72
C GLU A 143 -6.09 -8.05 -1.42
N ARG A 144 -6.42 -8.89 -2.43
CA ARG A 144 -7.39 -9.98 -2.31
C ARG A 144 -6.94 -11.07 -1.31
N LYS A 145 -5.65 -11.13 -0.98
CA LYS A 145 -5.12 -12.04 0.04
C LYS A 145 -5.50 -11.62 1.47
N ILE A 146 -6.05 -10.42 1.65
CA ILE A 146 -6.54 -9.92 2.95
C ILE A 146 -8.05 -9.79 2.88
N ASP A 147 -8.69 -10.93 2.65
CA ASP A 147 -10.13 -11.05 2.64
C ASP A 147 -10.57 -12.02 3.74
N PHE A 148 -11.04 -11.46 4.86
CA PHE A 148 -11.50 -12.27 6.00
C PHE A 148 -12.77 -13.05 5.70
N LEU A 149 -13.46 -12.74 4.60
CA LEU A 149 -14.67 -13.42 4.15
C LEU A 149 -14.44 -14.21 2.86
N SER A 150 -13.18 -14.56 2.54
CA SER A 150 -12.84 -15.20 1.27
C SER A 150 -13.60 -16.52 1.07
N ALA A 151 -13.74 -17.32 2.12
CA ALA A 151 -14.43 -18.62 2.08
C ALA A 151 -15.95 -18.43 1.93
N GLU A 152 -16.54 -17.48 2.64
CA GLU A 152 -17.97 -17.17 2.57
C GLU A 152 -18.35 -16.60 1.21
N LYS A 153 -17.51 -15.72 0.64
CA LYS A 153 -17.69 -15.18 -0.72
C LYS A 153 -17.60 -16.27 -1.77
N ALA A 154 -16.61 -17.16 -1.64
CA ALA A 154 -16.47 -18.34 -2.50
C ALA A 154 -17.72 -19.23 -2.45
N GLY A 155 -18.19 -19.56 -1.24
CA GLY A 155 -19.40 -20.36 -1.05
C GLY A 155 -20.64 -19.74 -1.67
N LEU A 156 -20.89 -18.44 -1.41
CA LEU A 156 -22.02 -17.71 -1.98
C LEU A 156 -21.97 -17.69 -3.50
N TYR A 157 -20.80 -17.46 -4.08
CA TYR A 157 -20.63 -17.45 -5.54
C TYR A 157 -20.90 -18.83 -6.16
N MET A 158 -20.42 -19.92 -5.56
CA MET A 158 -20.69 -21.27 -6.04
C MET A 158 -22.19 -21.59 -6.01
N GLU A 159 -22.88 -21.23 -4.92
CA GLU A 159 -24.34 -21.37 -4.80
C GLU A 159 -25.08 -20.59 -5.90
N MET A 160 -24.63 -19.36 -6.20
CA MET A 160 -25.20 -18.55 -7.28
C MET A 160 -25.00 -19.18 -8.67
N LEU A 161 -23.83 -19.74 -8.96
CA LEU A 161 -23.58 -20.41 -10.24
C LEU A 161 -24.40 -21.70 -10.40
N GLU A 162 -24.53 -22.49 -9.34
CA GLU A 162 -25.37 -23.69 -9.35
C GLU A 162 -26.83 -23.31 -9.62
N THR A 163 -27.33 -22.30 -8.91
CA THR A 163 -28.69 -21.77 -9.12
C THR A 163 -28.89 -21.26 -10.55
N LEU A 164 -27.89 -20.60 -11.14
CA LEU A 164 -27.96 -20.11 -12.52
C LEU A 164 -28.02 -21.27 -13.52
N ARG A 165 -27.20 -22.31 -13.32
CA ARG A 165 -27.21 -23.53 -14.13
C ARG A 165 -28.56 -24.24 -14.06
N GLU A 166 -29.13 -24.39 -12.86
CA GLU A 166 -30.45 -25.02 -12.66
C GLU A 166 -31.59 -24.26 -13.35
N LYS A 167 -31.47 -22.93 -13.48
CA LYS A 167 -32.44 -22.07 -14.18
C LYS A 167 -32.21 -21.99 -15.69
N GLY A 168 -31.30 -22.80 -16.24
CA GLY A 168 -31.04 -22.87 -17.68
C GLY A 168 -30.02 -21.86 -18.21
N GLY A 169 -29.17 -21.30 -17.34
CA GLY A 169 -28.05 -20.45 -17.77
C GLY A 169 -27.08 -21.20 -18.70
N THR A 170 -26.60 -20.51 -19.72
CA THR A 170 -25.68 -21.10 -20.72
C THR A 170 -24.26 -21.25 -20.16
N GLU A 171 -23.48 -22.16 -20.74
CA GLU A 171 -22.06 -22.30 -20.38
C GLU A 171 -21.26 -21.02 -20.60
N GLU A 172 -21.64 -20.22 -21.60
CA GLU A 172 -21.03 -18.91 -21.87
C GLU A 172 -21.32 -17.90 -20.73
N GLU A 173 -22.55 -17.86 -20.24
CA GLU A 173 -22.93 -17.02 -19.09
C GLU A 173 -22.22 -17.46 -17.79
N LEU A 174 -22.14 -18.77 -17.55
CA LEU A 174 -21.45 -19.32 -16.38
C LEU A 174 -19.95 -18.98 -16.40
N ALA A 175 -19.29 -19.14 -17.56
CA ALA A 175 -17.89 -18.77 -17.74
C ALA A 175 -17.67 -17.26 -17.52
N HIS A 176 -18.55 -16.41 -18.07
CA HIS A 176 -18.49 -14.96 -17.89
C HIS A 176 -18.50 -14.56 -16.41
N TYR A 177 -19.42 -15.11 -15.61
CA TYR A 177 -19.47 -14.79 -14.17
C TYR A 177 -18.28 -15.38 -13.42
N THR A 178 -17.78 -16.55 -13.84
CA THR A 178 -16.62 -17.21 -13.23
C THR A 178 -15.36 -16.36 -13.36
N GLU A 179 -15.06 -15.88 -14.56
CA GLU A 179 -13.90 -15.02 -14.78
C GLU A 179 -13.98 -13.74 -13.95
N ARG A 180 -15.16 -13.13 -13.86
CA ARG A 180 -15.38 -11.90 -13.07
C ARG A 180 -15.18 -12.12 -11.58
N VAL A 181 -15.65 -13.24 -11.04
CA VAL A 181 -15.45 -13.59 -9.64
C VAL A 181 -13.97 -13.84 -9.37
N ASN A 182 -13.30 -14.64 -10.18
CA ASN A 182 -11.87 -14.90 -10.01
C ASN A 182 -11.03 -13.60 -10.10
N ALA A 183 -11.41 -12.66 -10.97
CA ALA A 183 -10.78 -11.35 -11.04
C ALA A 183 -10.94 -10.54 -9.75
N LEU A 184 -12.14 -10.53 -9.16
CA LEU A 184 -12.48 -9.71 -7.98
C LEU A 184 -12.03 -10.33 -6.64
N PHE A 185 -12.21 -11.64 -6.48
CA PHE A 185 -12.03 -12.33 -5.21
C PHE A 185 -10.73 -13.14 -5.15
N GLY A 186 -10.01 -13.25 -6.27
CA GLY A 186 -8.84 -14.14 -6.40
C GLY A 186 -9.27 -15.54 -6.83
N GLU A 187 -8.30 -16.41 -7.13
CA GLU A 187 -8.60 -17.81 -7.40
C GLU A 187 -9.27 -18.42 -6.17
N VAL A 188 -10.52 -18.82 -6.35
CA VAL A 188 -11.26 -19.59 -5.35
C VAL A 188 -10.70 -21.01 -5.40
N GLU A 189 -9.71 -21.30 -4.54
CA GLU A 189 -9.29 -22.68 -4.30
C GLU A 189 -10.49 -23.43 -3.67
N VAL A 190 -11.05 -24.36 -4.43
CA VAL A 190 -12.06 -25.33 -3.98
C VAL A 190 -11.37 -26.49 -3.26
#